data_AF-A0A835QJ75-F1
#
_entry.id   AF-A0A835QJ75-F1
#
_cell.length_a   1.000
_cell.length_b   1.000
_cell.length_c   1.000
_cell.angle_alpha   90.00
_cell.angle_beta   90.00
_cell.angle_gamma   90.00
#
_symmetry.space_group_name_H-M   'P 1'
#
loop_
_entity.id
_entity.type
_entity.pdbx_description
1 polymer ?
#
loop_
_entity_poly.entity_id
_entity_poly.type
_entity_poly.pdbx_seq_one_letter_code
_entity_poly.pdbx_strand_id
1 'polypeptide(L)'
;MGDSRNLTFPETGPSIINGVCSHVQCAVVLTSGRPVIIESYVEKMDALVAAWLPGTEGPWMTDVLIGDYGFTGKLPRTWFKSLDQLPMNVGDAHCDPLYPFGFGLNTEPVAANN
;
A
#
# COMPACT_ATOMS: atom_id res chain seq x y z
N MET A 1 -5.15 4.12 22.27
CA MET A 1 -6.05 5.13 21.66
C MET A 1 -5.56 5.35 20.24
N GLY A 2 -6.23 4.74 19.25
CA GLY A 2 -5.82 4.74 17.83
C GLY A 2 -6.98 4.99 16.87
N ASP A 3 -8.12 5.41 17.40
CA ASP A 3 -9.33 5.71 16.65
C ASP A 3 -9.11 7.01 15.89
N SER A 4 -9.20 6.95 14.57
CA SER A 4 -9.15 8.11 13.69
C SER A 4 -10.40 8.11 12.84
N ARG A 5 -11.09 9.26 12.82
CA ARG A 5 -12.27 9.48 11.97
C ARG A 5 -11.90 9.83 10.54
N ASN A 6 -10.63 10.15 10.26
CA ASN A 6 -10.21 10.66 8.96
C ASN A 6 -9.36 9.65 8.17
N LEU A 7 -8.76 8.63 8.81
CA LEU A 7 -7.86 7.63 8.19
C LEU A 7 -6.85 8.21 7.16
N THR A 8 -6.52 9.48 7.30
CA THR A 8 -5.52 10.21 6.51
C THR A 8 -4.19 10.11 7.23
N PHE A 9 -3.12 9.91 6.47
CA PHE A 9 -1.77 10.11 6.98
C PHE A 9 -1.51 11.60 7.27
N PRO A 10 -0.50 11.94 8.07
CA PRO A 10 -0.07 13.33 8.25
C PRO A 10 0.15 14.01 6.88
N GLU A 11 -0.18 15.30 6.77
CA GLU A 11 -0.12 16.05 5.49
C GLU A 11 1.25 16.06 4.81
N THR A 12 2.31 15.69 5.53
CA THR A 12 3.65 15.52 4.98
C THR A 12 3.75 14.36 3.98
N GLY A 13 2.88 13.34 4.05
CA GLY A 13 2.90 12.22 3.11
C GLY A 13 2.55 12.63 1.67
N PRO A 14 1.36 13.20 1.44
CA PRO A 14 0.93 13.67 0.12
C PRO A 14 1.90 14.62 -0.58
N SER A 15 2.52 15.54 0.16
CA SER A 15 3.46 16.51 -0.41
C SER A 15 4.76 15.85 -0.87
N ILE A 16 5.26 14.85 -0.13
CA ILE A 16 6.43 14.06 -0.54
C ILE A 16 6.13 13.23 -1.79
N ILE A 17 4.98 12.56 -1.84
CA ILE A 17 4.57 11.76 -3.01
C ILE A 17 4.52 12.65 -4.26
N ASN A 18 3.83 13.80 -4.16
CA ASN A 18 3.75 14.75 -5.27
C ASN A 18 5.11 15.31 -5.65
N GLY A 19 5.98 15.60 -4.68
CA GLY A 19 7.31 16.16 -4.93
C GLY A 19 8.26 15.18 -5.62
N VAL A 20 8.28 13.92 -5.18
CA VAL A 20 9.21 12.91 -5.71
C VAL A 20 8.67 12.26 -6.97
N CYS A 21 7.45 11.71 -6.91
CA CYS A 21 6.93 10.87 -7.99
C CYS A 21 6.56 11.66 -9.26
N SER A 22 6.50 13.00 -9.20
CA SER A 22 6.34 13.84 -10.40
C SER A 22 7.63 14.05 -11.18
N HIS A 23 8.79 13.77 -10.58
CA HIS A 23 10.10 14.05 -11.18
C HIS A 23 10.89 12.78 -11.54
N VAL A 24 10.62 11.66 -10.87
CA VAL A 24 11.34 10.39 -11.06
C VAL A 24 10.38 9.20 -10.88
N GLN A 25 10.76 8.04 -11.45
CA GLN A 25 10.06 6.79 -11.15
C GLN A 25 10.12 6.50 -9.64
N CYS A 26 8.97 6.16 -9.08
CA CYS A 26 8.72 6.25 -7.65
C CYS A 26 8.00 5.01 -7.13
N ALA A 27 8.67 4.27 -6.25
CA ALA A 27 8.07 3.21 -5.46
C ALA A 27 7.74 3.73 -4.06
N VAL A 28 6.45 3.72 -3.70
CA VAL A 28 5.98 4.17 -2.39
C VAL A 28 5.81 2.98 -1.46
N VAL A 29 6.51 3.01 -0.34
CA VAL A 29 6.38 2.03 0.74
C VAL A 29 5.50 2.62 1.83
N LEU A 30 4.31 2.05 2.01
CA LEU A 30 3.29 2.53 2.92
C LEU A 30 3.27 1.72 4.22
N THR A 31 3.65 2.38 5.32
CA THR A 31 3.58 1.79 6.66
C THR A 31 2.33 2.26 7.38
N SER A 32 1.40 1.34 7.62
CA SER A 32 0.11 1.64 8.26
C SER A 32 -0.47 0.40 8.93
N GLY A 33 -1.04 0.53 10.12
CA GLY A 33 -1.72 -0.60 10.79
C GLY A 33 -3.06 -1.02 10.17
N ARG A 34 -3.56 -0.31 9.16
CA ARG A 34 -4.87 -0.50 8.52
C ARG A 34 -4.91 0.17 7.14
N PRO A 35 -5.89 -0.18 6.28
CA PRO A 35 -6.17 0.59 5.07
C PRO A 35 -6.55 2.04 5.39
N VAL A 36 -6.28 2.92 4.44
CA VAL A 36 -6.11 4.36 4.56
C VAL A 36 -6.41 4.97 3.19
N ILE A 37 -6.83 6.24 3.15
CA ILE A 37 -7.22 6.88 1.89
C ILE A 37 -5.98 7.11 1.03
N ILE A 38 -5.92 6.43 -0.12
CA ILE A 38 -4.80 6.54 -1.07
C ILE A 38 -5.24 6.81 -2.52
N GLU A 39 -6.55 6.73 -2.81
CA GLU A 39 -7.11 6.75 -4.17
C GLU A 39 -6.55 7.89 -5.03
N SER A 40 -6.51 9.11 -4.48
CA SER A 40 -6.02 10.32 -5.19
C SER A 40 -4.51 10.34 -5.48
N TYR A 41 -3.76 9.38 -4.94
CA TYR A 41 -2.31 9.28 -5.11
C TYR A 41 -1.89 8.04 -5.89
N VAL A 42 -2.76 7.03 -6.06
CA VAL A 42 -2.42 5.77 -6.75
C VAL A 42 -1.90 6.05 -8.17
N GLU A 43 -2.55 6.95 -8.91
CA GLU A 43 -2.15 7.30 -10.28
C GLU A 43 -0.81 8.04 -10.36
N LYS A 44 -0.30 8.55 -9.23
CA LYS A 44 0.97 9.28 -9.17
C LYS A 44 2.15 8.40 -8.79
N MET A 45 1.91 7.15 -8.41
CA MET A 45 2.93 6.21 -7.97
C MET A 45 3.15 5.18 -9.08
N ASP A 46 4.41 4.90 -9.42
CA ASP A 46 4.73 3.80 -10.34
C ASP A 46 4.57 2.44 -9.65
N ALA A 47 4.84 2.39 -8.34
CA ALA A 47 4.62 1.21 -7.52
C ALA A 47 4.17 1.60 -6.10
N LEU A 48 3.32 0.78 -5.49
CA LEU A 48 2.86 0.93 -4.12
C LEU A 48 3.00 -0.41 -3.37
N VAL A 49 3.68 -0.38 -2.22
CA VAL A 49 3.86 -1.53 -1.33
C VAL A 49 3.23 -1.21 0.03
N ALA A 50 2.20 -1.95 0.41
CA ALA A 50 1.64 -1.89 1.76
C ALA A 50 2.47 -2.76 2.73
N ALA A 51 3.41 -2.13 3.44
CA ALA A 51 4.34 -2.80 4.36
C ALA A 51 3.76 -3.02 5.77
N TRP A 52 2.57 -2.50 6.04
CA TRP A 52 1.90 -2.58 7.35
C TRP A 52 2.74 -2.03 8.50
N LEU A 53 2.99 -2.83 9.54
CA LEU A 53 3.89 -2.52 10.65
C LEU A 53 5.00 -3.58 10.67
N PRO A 54 6.07 -3.39 9.89
CA PRO A 54 7.04 -4.45 9.54
C PRO A 54 7.98 -4.89 10.69
N GLY A 55 7.86 -4.28 11.87
CA GLY A 55 8.75 -4.53 13.00
C GLY A 55 10.15 -3.94 12.78
N THR A 56 11.13 -4.42 13.56
CA THR A 56 12.51 -3.89 13.56
C THR A 56 13.43 -4.54 12.52
N GLU A 57 12.97 -5.58 11.84
CA GLU A 57 13.78 -6.37 10.91
C GLU A 57 13.87 -5.73 9.51
N GLY A 58 14.12 -4.42 9.44
CA GLY A 58 14.14 -3.63 8.20
C GLY A 58 14.81 -4.25 6.95
N PRO A 59 15.89 -5.06 7.03
CA PRO A 59 16.53 -5.65 5.86
C PRO A 59 15.60 -6.41 4.92
N TRP A 60 14.61 -7.17 5.43
CA TRP A 60 13.74 -7.99 4.57
C TRP A 60 12.93 -7.16 3.58
N MET A 61 12.63 -5.91 3.93
CA MET A 61 11.87 -5.02 3.06
C MET A 61 12.71 -4.59 1.86
N THR A 62 14.02 -4.42 2.04
CA THR A 62 14.95 -4.11 0.95
C THR A 62 15.10 -5.31 0.02
N ASP A 63 15.27 -6.51 0.57
CA ASP A 63 15.48 -7.75 -0.19
C ASP A 63 14.35 -7.99 -1.22
N VAL A 64 13.09 -7.71 -0.84
CA VAL A 64 11.96 -7.84 -1.78
C VAL A 64 11.92 -6.68 -2.79
N LEU A 65 12.26 -5.45 -2.37
CA LEU A 65 12.25 -4.28 -3.26
C LEU A 65 13.34 -4.35 -4.33
N ILE A 66 14.51 -4.91 -4.01
CA ILE A 66 15.62 -5.07 -4.95
C ILE A 66 15.52 -6.36 -5.78
N GLY A 67 14.56 -7.23 -5.47
CA GLY A 67 14.23 -8.41 -6.25
C GLY A 67 14.95 -9.69 -5.82
N ASP A 68 15.59 -9.73 -4.65
CA ASP A 68 16.14 -10.99 -4.09
C ASP A 68 15.00 -11.98 -3.80
N TYR A 69 13.83 -11.46 -3.45
CA TYR A 69 12.59 -12.22 -3.30
C TYR A 69 11.44 -11.60 -4.08
N GLY A 70 10.51 -12.45 -4.51
CA GLY A 70 9.27 -12.04 -5.14
C GLY A 70 8.20 -11.57 -4.16
N PHE A 71 7.39 -10.58 -4.56
CA PHE A 71 6.18 -10.22 -3.82
C PHE A 71 5.15 -11.35 -3.92
N THR A 72 4.60 -11.77 -2.78
CA THR A 72 3.53 -12.79 -2.71
C THR A 72 2.38 -12.39 -1.79
N GLY A 73 2.53 -11.26 -1.07
CA GLY A 73 1.57 -10.80 -0.08
C GLY A 73 0.20 -10.49 -0.68
N LYS A 74 -0.86 -10.96 -0.01
CA LYS A 74 -2.25 -10.67 -0.36
C LYS A 74 -2.90 -9.84 0.75
N LEU A 75 -3.77 -8.91 0.37
CA LEU A 75 -4.45 -8.01 1.30
C LEU A 75 -5.32 -8.80 2.29
N PRO A 76 -5.04 -8.72 3.61
CA PRO A 76 -5.87 -9.36 4.64
C PRO A 76 -7.13 -8.55 4.96
N ARG A 77 -7.30 -7.36 4.37
CA ARG A 77 -8.44 -6.47 4.52
C ARG A 77 -8.74 -5.78 3.18
N THR A 78 -10.01 -5.55 2.91
CA THR A 78 -10.45 -4.73 1.79
C THR A 78 -9.91 -3.31 1.91
N TRP A 79 -9.40 -2.74 0.81
CA TRP A 79 -8.98 -1.35 0.74
C TRP A 79 -10.12 -0.49 0.20
N PHE A 80 -10.56 0.51 0.96
CA PHE A 80 -11.67 1.40 0.59
C PHE A 80 -11.18 2.58 -0.28
N LYS A 81 -12.08 3.12 -1.11
CA LYS A 81 -11.83 4.32 -1.93
C LYS A 81 -11.98 5.58 -1.06
N SER A 82 -13.09 5.68 -0.34
CA SER A 82 -13.40 6.81 0.54
C SER A 82 -13.87 6.36 1.94
N LEU A 83 -13.86 7.29 2.91
CA LEU A 83 -14.36 7.04 4.26
C LEU A 83 -15.86 6.76 4.30
N ASP A 84 -16.62 7.35 3.38
CA ASP A 84 -18.08 7.24 3.33
C ASP A 84 -18.55 5.82 3.01
N GLN A 85 -17.65 4.97 2.50
CA GLN A 85 -17.91 3.55 2.28
C GLN A 85 -17.86 2.72 3.57
N LEU A 86 -17.37 3.27 4.69
CA LEU A 86 -17.22 2.51 5.93
C LEU A 86 -18.55 2.43 6.71
N PRO A 87 -18.89 1.26 7.29
CA PRO A 87 -18.16 -0.01 7.25
C PRO A 87 -18.39 -0.77 5.93
N MET A 88 -17.29 -1.28 5.34
CA MET A 88 -17.32 -2.13 4.13
C MET A 88 -16.48 -3.38 4.34
N ASN A 89 -17.10 -4.54 4.15
CA ASN A 89 -16.51 -5.87 4.27
C ASN A 89 -16.83 -6.72 3.04
N VAL A 90 -16.13 -7.86 2.94
CA VAL A 90 -16.41 -8.86 1.90
C VAL A 90 -17.80 -9.44 2.11
N GLY A 91 -18.64 -9.39 1.08
CA GLY A 91 -20.01 -9.92 1.11
C GLY A 91 -21.11 -8.86 1.32
N ASP A 92 -20.75 -7.59 1.54
CA ASP A 92 -21.73 -6.50 1.63
C ASP A 92 -22.35 -6.20 0.26
N ALA A 93 -23.64 -5.84 0.25
CA ALA A 93 -24.40 -5.58 -0.99
C ALA A 93 -23.85 -4.41 -1.83
N HIS A 94 -23.17 -3.45 -1.19
CA HIS A 94 -22.52 -2.30 -1.83
C HIS A 94 -21.01 -2.32 -1.55
N CYS A 95 -20.35 -3.42 -1.93
CA CYS A 95 -18.90 -3.56 -1.81
C CYS A 95 -18.23 -3.07 -3.12
N ASP A 96 -17.73 -1.83 -3.12
CA ASP A 96 -16.96 -1.23 -4.23
C ASP A 96 -15.56 -0.82 -3.77
N PRO A 97 -14.66 -1.80 -3.55
CA PRO A 97 -13.35 -1.54 -3.00
C PRO A 97 -12.39 -0.92 -4.01
N LEU A 98 -11.41 -0.15 -3.53
CA LEU A 98 -10.26 0.27 -4.33
C LEU A 98 -9.40 -0.96 -4.67
N TYR A 99 -9.12 -1.78 -3.65
CA TYR A 99 -8.49 -3.08 -3.81
C TYR A 99 -9.26 -4.12 -2.99
N PRO A 100 -9.73 -5.21 -3.62
CA PRO A 100 -10.52 -6.22 -2.93
C PRO A 100 -9.67 -7.00 -1.93
N PHE A 101 -10.33 -7.65 -0.97
CA PHE A 101 -9.68 -8.65 -0.11
C PHE A 101 -8.97 -9.70 -0.96
N GLY A 102 -7.77 -10.11 -0.54
CA GLY A 102 -6.95 -11.07 -1.27
C GLY A 102 -6.22 -10.49 -2.48
N PHE A 103 -6.39 -9.21 -2.81
CA PHE A 103 -5.61 -8.55 -3.86
C PHE A 103 -4.13 -8.49 -3.49
N GLY A 104 -3.26 -8.63 -4.49
CA GLY A 104 -1.82 -8.48 -4.34
C GLY A 104 -1.16 -8.90 -5.64
N LEU A 105 -0.23 -8.08 -6.13
CA LEU A 105 0.55 -8.41 -7.32
C LEU A 105 1.69 -9.35 -6.92
N ASN A 106 2.08 -10.21 -7.85
CA ASN A 106 3.21 -11.10 -7.67
C ASN A 106 4.39 -10.60 -8.51
N THR A 107 5.59 -10.73 -7.97
CA THR A 107 6.84 -10.60 -8.74
C THR A 107 7.64 -11.87 -8.58
N GLU A 108 8.44 -12.21 -9.59
CA GLU A 108 9.43 -13.28 -9.48
C GLU A 108 10.76 -12.69 -9.01
N PRO A 109 11.59 -13.44 -8.27
CA PRO A 109 12.94 -13.02 -7.94
C PRO A 109 13.73 -12.69 -9.22
N VAL A 110 14.48 -11.60 -9.18
CA VAL A 110 15.46 -11.28 -10.23
C VAL A 110 16.63 -12.22 -9.98
N ALA A 111 16.68 -13.33 -10.72
CA ALA A 111 17.76 -14.29 -10.61
C ALA A 111 19.11 -13.55 -10.63
N ALA A 112 19.97 -13.83 -9.64
CA ALA A 112 21.36 -13.41 -9.67
C ALA A 112 22.00 -14.04 -10.92
N ASN A 113 22.02 -13.29 -12.02
CA ASN A 113 22.78 -13.66 -13.20
C ASN A 113 24.25 -13.59 -12.78
N ASN A 114 24.85 -14.78 -12.56
CA ASN A 114 26.29 -14.97 -12.40
C ASN A 114 27.07 -14.31 -13.55
#